data_AF-A0A920KUF1-F1
#
_entry.id   AF-A0A920KUF1-F1
#
_cell.length_a   1.000
_cell.length_b   1.000
_cell.length_c   1.000
_cell.angle_alpha   90.00
_cell.angle_beta   90.00
_cell.angle_gamma   90.00
#
_symmetry.space_group_name_H-M   'P 1'
#
loop_
_entity.id
_entity.type
_entity.pdbx_description
1 polymer ?
#
loop_
_entity_poly.entity_id
_entity_poly.type
_entity_poly.pdbx_seq_one_letter_code
_entity_poly.pdbx_strand_id
1 'polypeptide(L)'
;MLATTATALGVNGLAALAVDAVTKGQTEQRQSGPHLCFADTRRNSLFVQEFGPQANMLSSVRDVPLERITSYIEEACLRFDGLCLTLTGHVTDLADLVSTEKRIFCQPRSVDAQMIGRYALQSLSSPHLYPCSGFEPLYVVDPKLGLAKRQV
;
A
#
# COMPACT_ATOMS: atom_id res chain seq x y z
N MET A 1 -13.47 15.44 -19.95
CA MET A 1 -14.59 14.52 -20.24
C MET A 1 -13.98 13.25 -20.79
N LEU A 2 -14.19 12.09 -20.18
CA LEU A 2 -13.70 10.84 -20.76
C LEU A 2 -14.47 10.57 -22.06
N ALA A 3 -13.84 9.87 -23.01
CA ALA A 3 -14.46 9.55 -24.31
C ALA A 3 -15.69 8.63 -24.18
N THR A 4 -15.93 8.10 -22.98
CA THR A 4 -17.08 7.30 -22.59
C THR A 4 -17.88 8.06 -21.53
N THR A 5 -19.20 7.85 -21.45
CA THR A 5 -20.05 8.36 -20.36
C THR A 5 -19.76 7.69 -19.00
N ALA A 6 -18.63 6.98 -18.89
CA ALA A 6 -18.24 6.25 -17.69
C ALA A 6 -17.72 7.21 -16.61
N THR A 7 -18.09 6.92 -15.36
CA THR A 7 -17.57 7.62 -14.20
C THR A 7 -16.15 7.16 -13.91
N ALA A 8 -15.22 8.12 -13.88
CA ALA A 8 -13.85 7.86 -13.48
C ALA A 8 -13.77 7.56 -11.98
N LEU A 9 -12.93 6.61 -11.60
CA LEU A 9 -12.78 6.17 -10.21
C LEU A 9 -11.29 6.16 -9.84
N GLY A 10 -10.94 6.92 -8.80
CA GLY A 10 -9.59 6.97 -8.26
C GLY A 10 -9.32 5.79 -7.33
N VAL A 11 -8.24 5.05 -7.60
CA VAL A 11 -7.81 3.90 -6.79
C VAL A 11 -6.50 4.23 -6.09
N ASN A 12 -6.48 3.98 -4.78
CA ASN A 12 -5.25 4.00 -4.01
C ASN A 12 -4.39 2.77 -4.35
N GLY A 13 -3.20 3.00 -4.92
CA GLY A 13 -2.28 1.92 -5.30
C GLY A 13 -1.85 1.02 -4.14
N LEU A 14 -1.71 1.57 -2.92
CA LEU A 14 -1.40 0.77 -1.72
C LEU A 14 -2.57 -0.15 -1.34
N ALA A 15 -3.80 0.32 -1.50
CA ALA A 15 -4.99 -0.49 -1.24
C ALA A 15 -5.17 -1.59 -2.29
N ALA A 16 -4.80 -1.32 -3.55
CA ALA A 16 -4.76 -2.34 -4.60
C ALA A 16 -3.72 -3.43 -4.30
N LEU A 17 -2.55 -3.08 -3.75
CA LEU A 17 -1.56 -4.07 -3.29
C LEU A 17 -2.11 -4.95 -2.15
N ALA A 18 -2.86 -4.36 -1.21
CA ALA A 18 -3.45 -5.11 -0.10
C ALA A 18 -4.50 -6.12 -0.60
N VAL A 19 -5.43 -5.71 -1.45
CA VAL A 19 -6.46 -6.61 -2.02
C VAL A 19 -5.82 -7.74 -2.83
N ASP A 20 -4.78 -7.44 -3.61
CA ASP A 20 -4.06 -8.47 -4.33
C ASP A 20 -3.33 -9.46 -3.40
N ALA A 21 -2.71 -8.96 -2.33
CA ALA A 21 -2.05 -9.80 -1.33
C ALA A 21 -3.06 -10.73 -0.61
N VAL A 22 -4.24 -10.23 -0.23
CA VAL A 22 -5.31 -11.07 0.33
C VAL A 22 -5.74 -12.15 -0.66
N THR A 23 -5.99 -11.78 -1.92
CA THR A 23 -6.46 -12.70 -2.96
C THR A 23 -5.48 -13.85 -3.18
N LYS A 24 -4.17 -13.56 -3.17
CA LYS A 24 -3.14 -14.59 -3.29
C LYS A 24 -2.93 -15.40 -2.02
N GLY A 25 -2.97 -14.76 -0.85
CA GLY A 25 -2.88 -15.44 0.44
C GLY A 25 -3.99 -16.49 0.62
N GLN A 26 -5.20 -16.20 0.15
CA GLN A 26 -6.31 -17.15 0.10
C GLN A 26 -6.02 -18.33 -0.84
N THR A 27 -5.46 -18.05 -2.01
CA THR A 27 -5.09 -19.09 -2.99
C THR A 27 -4.00 -20.01 -2.45
N GLU A 28 -3.09 -19.47 -1.62
CA GLU A 28 -1.94 -20.18 -1.05
C GLU A 28 -2.19 -20.75 0.35
N GLN A 29 -3.43 -20.68 0.88
CA GLN A 29 -3.80 -21.13 2.23
C GLN A 29 -2.90 -20.60 3.36
N ARG A 30 -2.35 -19.38 3.21
CA ARG A 30 -1.52 -18.76 4.25
C ARG A 30 -2.41 -18.26 5.40
N GLN A 31 -1.87 -18.26 6.62
CA GLN A 31 -2.54 -17.62 7.76
C GLN A 31 -2.77 -16.14 7.44
N SER A 32 -4.03 -15.72 7.53
CA SER A 32 -4.46 -14.35 7.24
C SER A 32 -4.04 -13.44 8.39
N GLY A 33 -3.28 -12.41 8.07
CA GLY A 33 -2.85 -11.38 9.02
C GLY A 33 -2.69 -10.03 8.30
N PRO A 34 -2.29 -8.98 9.02
CA PRO A 34 -2.27 -7.63 8.49
C PRO A 34 -1.23 -7.44 7.37
N HIS A 35 -1.48 -6.44 6.53
CA HIS A 35 -0.62 -6.09 5.40
C HIS A 35 -0.05 -4.67 5.58
N LEU A 36 1.27 -4.54 5.40
CA LEU A 36 1.95 -3.26 5.24
C LEU A 36 2.29 -3.10 3.76
N CYS A 37 1.73 -2.07 3.14
CA CYS A 37 1.95 -1.79 1.73
C CYS A 37 2.91 -0.61 1.59
N PHE A 38 3.93 -0.75 0.74
CA PHE A 38 5.01 0.20 0.55
C PHE A 38 5.08 0.71 -0.89
N ALA A 39 5.31 2.01 -1.07
CA ALA A 39 5.68 2.59 -2.36
C ALA A 39 6.87 3.54 -2.20
N ASP A 40 7.87 3.40 -3.06
CA ASP A 40 9.06 4.27 -3.06
C ASP A 40 8.71 5.68 -3.52
N THR A 41 9.06 6.68 -2.70
CA THR A 41 8.87 8.10 -3.03
C THR A 41 9.98 8.64 -3.94
N ARG A 42 11.07 7.89 -4.12
CA ARG A 42 12.35 8.27 -4.74
C ARG A 42 13.05 9.42 -4.00
N ARG A 43 12.69 9.66 -2.74
CA ARG A 43 13.18 10.78 -1.91
C ARG A 43 13.65 10.32 -0.54
N ASN A 44 14.30 9.16 -0.50
CA ASN A 44 14.83 8.55 0.74
C ASN A 44 13.73 8.25 1.78
N SER A 45 12.53 7.92 1.31
CA SER A 45 11.38 7.57 2.14
C SER A 45 10.44 6.62 1.40
N LEU A 46 9.53 5.97 2.12
CA LEU A 46 8.48 5.13 1.56
C LEU A 46 7.12 5.68 1.99
N PHE A 47 6.16 5.69 1.05
CA PHE A 47 4.76 5.74 1.42
C PHE A 47 4.33 4.40 2.00
N VAL A 48 3.73 4.45 3.19
CA VAL A 48 3.30 3.26 3.93
C VAL A 48 1.84 3.38 4.32
N GLN A 49 1.10 2.29 4.18
CA GLN A 49 -0.26 2.17 4.69
C GLN A 49 -0.51 0.77 5.24
N GLU A 50 -1.27 0.70 6.34
CA GLU A 50 -1.61 -0.53 7.03
C GLU A 50 -3.03 -0.98 6.68
N PHE A 51 -3.18 -2.27 6.44
CA PHE A 51 -4.45 -2.91 6.14
C PHE A 51 -4.64 -4.15 7.01
N GLY A 52 -5.88 -4.41 7.38
CA GLY A 52 -6.26 -5.62 8.10
C GLY A 52 -6.22 -6.85 7.21
N PRO A 53 -6.50 -8.04 7.77
CA PRO A 53 -6.37 -9.31 7.06
C PRO A 53 -7.31 -9.49 5.86
N GLN A 54 -8.31 -8.61 5.73
CA GLN A 54 -9.25 -8.56 4.59
C GLN A 54 -9.04 -7.29 3.74
N ALA A 55 -7.84 -6.71 3.76
CA ALA A 55 -7.49 -5.47 3.05
C ALA A 55 -8.34 -4.25 3.44
N ASN A 56 -9.03 -4.29 4.58
CA ASN A 56 -9.70 -3.12 5.15
C ASN A 56 -8.65 -2.12 5.66
N MET A 57 -8.83 -0.84 5.34
CA MET A 57 -7.87 0.20 5.72
C MET A 57 -7.82 0.37 7.24
N LEU A 58 -6.61 0.35 7.83
CA LEU A 58 -6.39 0.57 9.26
C LEU A 58 -5.73 1.93 9.56
N SER A 59 -5.04 2.51 8.58
CA SER A 59 -4.36 3.80 8.72
C SER A 59 -4.47 4.64 7.46
N SER A 60 -4.21 5.94 7.61
CA SER A 60 -3.93 6.83 6.47
C SER A 60 -2.54 6.52 5.88
N VAL A 61 -2.31 6.96 4.64
CA VAL A 61 -0.97 6.87 4.04
C VAL A 61 -0.01 7.79 4.80
N ARG A 62 1.17 7.26 5.13
CA ARG A 62 2.25 7.99 5.81
C ARG A 62 3.49 8.02 4.94
N ASP A 63 4.24 9.12 4.99
CA ASP A 63 5.58 9.22 4.44
C ASP A 63 6.59 8.87 5.55
N VAL A 64 7.29 7.74 5.40
CA VAL A 64 8.23 7.23 6.42
C VAL A 64 9.64 7.25 5.86
N PRO A 65 10.58 8.01 6.46
CA PRO A 65 11.99 8.02 6.06
C PRO A 65 12.61 6.63 6.08
N LEU A 66 13.49 6.31 5.12
CA LEU A 66 14.11 4.98 5.03
C LEU A 66 14.82 4.57 6.33
N GLU A 67 15.49 5.51 7.00
CA GLU A 67 16.14 5.29 8.30
C GLU A 67 15.19 4.87 9.44
N ARG A 68 13.88 5.09 9.29
CA ARG A 68 12.85 4.74 10.29
C ARG A 68 12.03 3.51 9.89
N ILE A 69 12.19 2.97 8.68
CA ILE A 69 11.36 1.84 8.20
C ILE A 69 11.55 0.61 9.07
N THR A 70 12.77 0.33 9.50
CA THR A 70 13.10 -0.76 10.43
C THR A 70 12.23 -0.70 11.67
N SER A 71 12.34 0.39 12.43
CA SER A 71 11.58 0.59 13.67
C SER A 71 10.07 0.62 13.41
N TYR A 72 9.64 1.16 12.27
CA TYR A 72 8.23 1.14 11.89
C TYR A 72 7.68 -0.29 11.73
N ILE A 73 8.45 -1.19 11.13
CA ILE A 73 8.08 -2.61 10.96
C ILE A 73 8.10 -3.32 12.33
N GLU A 74 9.12 -3.09 13.15
CA GLU A 74 9.20 -3.66 14.51
C GLU A 74 8.00 -3.24 15.37
N GLU A 75 7.64 -1.95 15.34
CA GLU A 75 6.46 -1.45 16.03
C GLU A 75 5.17 -2.08 15.48
N ALA A 76 5.09 -2.35 14.17
CA ALA A 76 3.96 -3.06 13.58
C ALA A 76 3.90 -4.52 14.05
N CYS A 77 5.04 -5.21 14.14
CA CYS A 77 5.13 -6.56 14.69
C CYS A 77 4.66 -6.61 16.15
N LEU A 78 5.00 -5.60 16.96
CA LEU A 78 4.51 -5.46 18.33
C LEU A 78 2.99 -5.21 18.39
N ARG A 79 2.48 -4.32 17.52
CA ARG A 79 1.03 -4.04 17.43
C ARG A 79 0.21 -5.26 17.02
N PHE A 80 0.77 -6.11 16.17
CA PHE A 80 0.12 -7.29 15.61
C PHE A 80 0.71 -8.60 16.18
N ASP A 81 1.15 -8.59 17.43
CA ASP A 81 1.77 -9.77 18.02
C ASP A 81 0.85 -11.00 17.95
N GLY A 82 1.45 -12.14 17.66
CA GLY A 82 0.76 -13.41 17.41
C GLY A 82 0.30 -13.59 15.96
N LEU A 83 0.30 -12.55 15.13
CA LEU A 83 -0.17 -12.61 13.74
C LEU A 83 0.98 -12.67 12.73
N CYS A 84 0.67 -13.21 11.55
CA CYS A 84 1.55 -13.16 10.40
C CYS A 84 1.46 -11.79 9.71
N LEU A 85 2.58 -11.10 9.56
CA LEU A 85 2.64 -9.80 8.89
C LEU A 85 3.03 -9.97 7.43
N THR A 86 2.28 -9.39 6.50
CA THR A 86 2.67 -9.39 5.09
C THR A 86 3.19 -8.01 4.68
N LEU A 87 4.41 -7.94 4.15
CA LEU A 87 4.97 -6.74 3.54
C LEU A 87 4.84 -6.85 2.02
N THR A 88 4.21 -5.87 1.36
CA THR A 88 3.97 -5.88 -0.09
C THR A 88 4.29 -4.53 -0.71
N GLY A 89 4.56 -4.49 -2.01
CA GLY A 89 4.96 -3.26 -2.69
C GLY A 89 6.47 -3.18 -2.89
N HIS A 90 7.03 -1.96 -2.81
CA HIS A 90 8.47 -1.74 -2.89
C HIS A 90 9.16 -2.07 -1.55
N VAL A 91 9.76 -3.26 -1.48
CA VAL A 91 10.39 -3.79 -0.26
C VAL A 91 11.83 -4.28 -0.50
N THR A 92 12.47 -3.83 -1.59
CA THR A 92 13.73 -4.38 -2.13
C THR A 92 14.94 -4.27 -1.19
N ASP A 93 14.86 -3.46 -0.13
CA ASP A 93 15.91 -3.31 0.88
C ASP A 93 15.45 -3.70 2.30
N LEU A 94 14.29 -4.36 2.41
CA LEU A 94 13.68 -4.76 3.69
C LEU A 94 13.88 -6.25 4.00
N ALA A 95 14.50 -7.00 3.08
CA ALA A 95 14.65 -8.45 3.18
C ALA A 95 15.51 -8.88 4.39
N ASP A 96 16.58 -8.15 4.69
CA ASP A 96 17.46 -8.44 5.83
C ASP A 96 16.76 -8.22 7.18
N LEU A 97 15.83 -7.26 7.22
CA LEU A 97 14.98 -6.96 8.38
C LEU A 97 13.93 -8.04 8.67
N VAL A 98 13.51 -8.73 7.61
CA VAL A 98 12.46 -9.76 7.63
C VAL A 98 13.02 -11.13 7.98
N SER A 99 14.33 -11.36 7.77
CA SER A 99 14.94 -12.68 7.94
C SER A 99 15.02 -13.16 9.40
N THR A 100 14.82 -12.28 10.37
CA THR A 100 14.88 -12.59 11.81
C THR A 100 13.53 -13.02 12.39
N GLU A 101 12.41 -12.59 11.79
CA GLU A 101 11.06 -12.82 12.29
C GLU A 101 10.30 -13.83 11.41
N LYS A 102 10.17 -15.07 11.87
CA LYS A 102 9.51 -16.18 11.12
C LYS A 102 8.05 -15.92 10.71
N ARG A 103 7.45 -14.84 11.20
CA ARG A 103 6.05 -14.46 10.97
C ARG A 103 5.88 -13.35 9.93
N ILE A 104 6.98 -12.86 9.33
CA ILE A 104 6.92 -11.83 8.31
C ILE A 104 7.05 -12.45 6.92
N PHE A 105 6.12 -12.13 6.03
CA PHE A 105 6.09 -12.57 4.64
C PHE A 105 6.32 -11.39 3.70
N CYS A 106 7.40 -11.42 2.93
CA CYS A 106 7.66 -10.43 1.90
C CYS A 106 7.06 -10.82 0.54
N GLN A 107 6.39 -9.86 -0.08
CA GLN A 107 5.78 -9.99 -1.39
C GLN A 107 6.14 -8.75 -2.26
N PRO A 108 7.41 -8.60 -2.67
CA PRO A 108 7.86 -7.47 -3.47
C PRO A 108 7.14 -7.41 -4.81
N ARG A 109 6.41 -6.32 -5.08
CA ARG A 109 5.68 -6.11 -6.33
C ARG A 109 5.41 -4.64 -6.63
N SER A 110 5.28 -4.33 -7.92
CA SER A 110 4.75 -3.05 -8.37
C SER A 110 3.24 -3.14 -8.58
N VAL A 111 2.55 -2.02 -8.42
CA VAL A 111 1.13 -1.91 -8.76
C VAL A 111 0.96 -2.07 -10.27
N ASP A 112 -0.01 -2.88 -10.68
CA ASP A 112 -0.42 -3.02 -12.07
C ASP A 112 -1.92 -2.76 -12.27
N ALA A 113 -2.34 -2.69 -13.53
CA ALA A 113 -3.73 -2.41 -13.89
C ALA A 113 -4.71 -3.50 -13.44
N GLN A 114 -4.27 -4.76 -13.33
CA GLN A 114 -5.12 -5.85 -12.86
C GLN A 114 -5.44 -5.69 -11.37
N MET A 115 -4.44 -5.33 -10.56
CA MET A 115 -4.63 -5.04 -9.14
C MET A 115 -5.60 -3.86 -8.94
N ILE A 116 -5.44 -2.80 -9.73
CA ILE A 116 -6.35 -1.65 -9.72
C ILE A 116 -7.79 -2.08 -10.06
N GLY A 117 -7.96 -2.88 -11.10
CA GLY A 117 -9.28 -3.41 -11.50
C GLY A 117 -9.93 -4.27 -10.42
N ARG A 118 -9.14 -5.13 -9.74
CA ARG A 118 -9.64 -5.95 -8.61
C ARG A 118 -10.09 -5.09 -7.45
N TYR A 119 -9.31 -4.07 -7.08
CA TYR A 119 -9.71 -3.14 -6.02
C TYR A 119 -10.99 -2.38 -6.40
N ALA A 120 -11.04 -1.81 -7.61
CA ALA A 120 -12.21 -1.09 -8.10
C ALA A 120 -13.48 -1.96 -8.06
N LEU A 121 -13.38 -3.25 -8.43
CA LEU A 121 -14.50 -4.17 -8.32
C LEU A 121 -14.97 -4.36 -6.87
N GLN A 122 -14.04 -4.54 -5.93
CA GLN A 122 -14.37 -4.65 -4.50
C GLN A 122 -15.04 -3.38 -3.97
N SER A 123 -14.57 -2.21 -4.39
CA SER A 123 -15.14 -0.91 -4.04
C SER A 123 -16.56 -0.72 -4.56
N LEU A 124 -16.86 -1.19 -5.78
CA LEU A 124 -18.22 -1.14 -6.32
C LEU A 124 -19.18 -2.05 -5.55
N SER A 125 -18.70 -3.20 -5.08
CA SER A 125 -19.50 -4.15 -4.28
C SER A 125 -19.63 -3.75 -2.81
N SER A 126 -18.67 -3.02 -2.24
CA SER A 126 -18.60 -2.70 -0.82
C SER A 126 -17.88 -1.36 -0.57
N PRO A 127 -18.48 -0.24 -0.98
CA PRO A 127 -17.82 1.08 -0.97
C PRO A 127 -17.44 1.58 0.44
N HIS A 128 -18.12 1.10 1.48
CA HIS A 128 -17.81 1.44 2.87
C HIS A 128 -16.53 0.77 3.38
N LEU A 129 -16.12 -0.35 2.79
CA LEU A 129 -14.92 -1.11 3.17
C LEU A 129 -13.72 -0.77 2.30
N TYR A 130 -13.97 -0.43 1.03
CA TYR A 130 -12.96 -0.10 0.04
C TYR A 130 -13.25 1.28 -0.57
N PRO A 131 -12.94 2.37 0.14
CA PRO A 131 -13.27 3.70 -0.30
C PRO A 131 -12.47 4.08 -1.56
N CYS A 132 -13.16 4.68 -2.52
CA CYS A 132 -12.54 5.30 -3.69
C CYS A 132 -12.66 6.81 -3.63
N SER A 133 -11.69 7.49 -4.23
CA SER A 133 -11.75 8.94 -4.46
C SER A 133 -12.34 9.24 -5.84
N GLY A 134 -12.64 10.52 -6.08
CA GLY A 134 -12.81 11.02 -7.44
C GLY A 134 -11.52 10.84 -8.27
N PHE A 135 -11.51 11.38 -9.48
CA PHE A 135 -10.36 11.30 -10.39
C PHE A 135 -9.18 12.21 -10.02
N GLU A 136 -9.13 12.63 -8.75
CA GLU A 136 -8.09 13.48 -8.21
C GLU A 136 -6.94 12.61 -7.69
N PRO A 137 -5.68 12.95 -8.03
CA PRO A 137 -4.53 12.25 -7.49
C PRO A 137 -4.44 12.43 -5.97
N LEU A 138 -4.18 11.34 -5.26
CA LEU A 138 -3.88 11.37 -3.83
C LEU A 138 -2.42 11.83 -3.62
N TYR A 139 -2.23 13.10 -3.33
CA TYR A 139 -0.93 13.63 -2.88
C TYR A 139 -0.80 13.48 -1.37
N VAL A 140 0.12 12.61 -0.93
CA VAL A 140 0.39 12.34 0.50
C VAL A 140 1.36 13.38 1.09
N VAL A 141 2.17 14.00 0.24
CA VAL A 141 3.06 15.11 0.57
C VAL A 141 2.84 16.17 -0.48
N ASP A 142 2.87 17.44 -0.09
CA ASP A 142 2.91 18.52 -1.07
C ASP A 142 4.03 18.24 -2.07
N PRO A 143 3.75 18.35 -3.38
CA PRO A 143 4.81 18.24 -4.37
C PRO A 143 5.85 19.31 -4.01
N LYS A 144 7.04 18.88 -3.59
CA LYS A 144 8.23 19.73 -3.58
C LYS A 144 8.45 20.16 -5.03
N LEU A 145 7.75 21.21 -5.45
CA LEU A 145 7.99 21.95 -6.67
C LEU A 145 9.44 22.40 -6.54
N GLY A 146 10.31 21.93 -7.43
CA GLY A 146 11.66 22.48 -7.50
C GLY A 146 11.58 24.00 -7.60
N LEU A 147 12.64 24.69 -7.14
CA LEU A 147 12.72 26.16 -7.18
C LEU A 147 12.11 26.67 -8.49
N ALA A 148 11.11 27.56 -8.38
CA ALA A 148 10.44 28.14 -9.53
C ALA A 148 11.52 28.57 -10.53
N LYS A 149 11.42 28.08 -11.78
CA LYS A 149 12.30 28.53 -12.86
C LYS A 149 12.23 30.05 -12.85
N ARG A 150 13.35 30.70 -12.48
CA ARG A 150 13.51 32.14 -12.69
C ARG A 150 13.30 32.36 -14.18
N GLN A 151 12.22 33.04 -14.53
CA GLN A 151 12.07 33.61 -15.86
C GLN A 151 13.19 34.64 -15.97
N VAL A 152 14.18 34.33 -16.83
CA VAL A 152 15.20 35.28 -17.30
C VAL A 152 14.66 35.87 -18.59
#